data_AF-A0A972LI85-F1
#
_entry.id   AF-A0A972LI85-F1
#
_cell.length_a   1.000
_cell.length_b   1.000
_cell.length_c   1.000
_cell.angle_alpha   90.00
_cell.angle_beta   90.00
_cell.angle_gamma   90.00
#
_symmetry.space_group_name_H-M   'P 1'
#
loop_
_entity.id
_entity.type
_entity.pdbx_description
1 polymer ?
#
loop_
_entity_poly.entity_id
_entity_poly.type
_entity_poly.pdbx_seq_one_letter_code
_entity_poly.pdbx_strand_id
1 'polypeptide(L)'
;MAEAFAKILKNRGIEVYSAGSKPTGKINQQAIVSMKALNYDMGKHSSSGMDALPEITFDWLVTMGCGEQCPSIQTKYRVSWNIPDPKNMDPADFDLVRDLIQKNVTHLIKTIQSNSTGT
;
A
#
# COMPACT_ATOMS: atom_id res chain seq x y z
N MET A 1 -2.53 -4.96 -1.23
CA MET A 1 -3.44 -4.16 -2.08
C MET A 1 -2.86 -2.80 -2.42
N ALA A 2 -2.50 -1.94 -1.45
CA ALA A 2 -1.98 -0.59 -1.75
C ALA A 2 -0.75 -0.60 -2.68
N GLU A 3 0.27 -1.41 -2.37
CA GLU A 3 1.46 -1.58 -3.22
C GLU A 3 1.11 -2.05 -4.64
N ALA A 4 0.17 -2.99 -4.75
CA ALA A 4 -0.29 -3.51 -6.04
C ALA A 4 -0.91 -2.39 -6.89
N PHE A 5 -1.87 -1.63 -6.34
CA PHE A 5 -2.45 -0.50 -7.05
C PHE A 5 -1.42 0.56 -7.43
N ALA A 6 -0.46 0.85 -6.54
CA ALA A 6 0.58 1.81 -6.83
C ALA A 6 1.49 1.31 -7.96
N LYS A 7 1.84 0.03 -7.99
CA LYS A 7 2.59 -0.59 -9.10
C LYS A 7 1.84 -0.57 -10.42
N ILE A 8 0.51 -0.69 -10.41
CA ILE A 8 -0.34 -0.59 -11.61
C ILE A 8 -0.39 0.86 -12.13
N LEU A 9 -0.53 1.83 -11.23
CA LEU A 9 -0.83 3.23 -11.59
C LEU A 9 0.40 4.12 -11.77
N LYS A 10 1.56 3.73 -11.24
CA LYS A 10 2.76 4.55 -11.26
C LYS A 10 3.29 4.80 -12.68
N ASN A 11 3.90 5.96 -12.89
CA ASN A 11 4.71 6.26 -14.06
C ASN A 11 6.19 5.89 -13.82
N ARG A 12 7.04 6.13 -14.83
CA ARG A 12 8.50 6.04 -14.67
C ARG A 12 8.95 7.04 -13.59
N GLY A 13 9.77 6.60 -12.64
CA GLY A 13 10.33 7.43 -11.57
C GLY A 13 9.72 7.23 -10.18
N ILE A 14 8.63 6.46 -10.05
CA ILE A 14 8.09 6.09 -8.73
C ILE A 14 8.53 4.67 -8.39
N GLU A 15 9.17 4.51 -7.24
CA GLU A 15 9.43 3.22 -6.62
C GLU A 15 8.43 2.97 -5.48
N VAL A 16 8.02 1.71 -5.31
CA VAL A 16 6.94 1.35 -4.40
C VAL A 16 7.36 0.16 -3.59
N TYR A 17 7.25 0.30 -2.28
CA TYR A 17 7.58 -0.71 -1.28
C TYR A 17 6.40 -0.87 -0.32
N SER A 18 6.27 -2.04 0.30
CA SER A 18 5.38 -2.23 1.44
C SER A 18 5.99 -3.17 2.48
N ALA A 19 5.60 -2.96 3.73
CA ALA A 19 6.03 -3.76 4.85
C ALA A 19 4.96 -3.78 5.94
N GLY A 20 4.91 -4.87 6.71
CA GLY A 20 4.05 -5.02 7.88
C GLY A 20 4.86 -5.11 9.18
N SER A 21 4.25 -4.70 10.29
CA SER A 21 4.84 -4.89 11.63
C SER A 21 4.83 -6.36 12.08
N LYS A 22 3.91 -7.17 11.53
CA LYS A 22 3.77 -8.60 11.80
C LYS A 22 3.73 -9.38 10.47
N PRO A 23 4.85 -9.49 9.74
CA PRO A 23 4.88 -10.18 8.46
C PRO A 23 4.60 -11.68 8.66
N THR A 24 3.80 -12.26 7.77
CA THR A 24 3.51 -13.71 7.81
C THR A 24 4.19 -14.49 6.69
N GLY A 25 4.96 -13.80 5.84
CA GLY A 25 5.52 -14.34 4.60
C GLY A 25 4.48 -14.61 3.50
N LYS A 26 3.19 -14.70 3.85
CA LYS A 26 2.09 -15.01 2.92
C LYS A 26 1.14 -13.83 2.79
N ILE A 27 0.57 -13.65 1.60
CA ILE A 27 -0.50 -12.68 1.36
C ILE A 27 -1.82 -13.26 1.87
N ASN A 28 -2.68 -12.42 2.44
CA ASN A 28 -4.04 -12.81 2.82
C ASN A 28 -4.79 -13.33 1.58
N GLN A 29 -5.36 -14.54 1.68
CA GLN A 29 -6.10 -15.17 0.57
C GLN A 29 -7.27 -14.31 0.09
N GLN A 30 -7.97 -13.62 0.99
CA GLN A 30 -9.06 -12.72 0.60
C GLN A 30 -8.54 -11.55 -0.25
N ALA A 31 -7.33 -11.04 0.04
CA ALA A 31 -6.70 -10.01 -0.80
C ALA A 31 -6.36 -10.53 -2.20
N ILE A 32 -5.92 -11.80 -2.31
CA ILE A 32 -5.66 -12.43 -3.62
C ILE A 32 -6.97 -12.55 -4.42
N VAL A 33 -8.03 -13.07 -3.81
CA VAL A 33 -9.35 -13.22 -4.47
C VAL A 33 -9.91 -11.85 -4.87
N SER A 34 -9.91 -10.90 -3.95
CA SER A 34 -10.43 -9.54 -4.15
C SER A 34 -9.69 -8.80 -5.27
N MET A 35 -8.37 -8.93 -5.37
CA MET A 35 -7.59 -8.31 -6.46
C MET A 35 -7.70 -9.07 -7.78
N LYS A 36 -7.85 -10.40 -7.74
CA LYS A 36 -8.06 -11.21 -8.94
C LYS A 36 -9.39 -10.87 -9.64
N ALA A 37 -10.41 -10.46 -8.89
CA ALA A 37 -11.66 -9.94 -9.45
C ALA A 37 -11.45 -8.68 -10.32
N LEU A 38 -10.38 -7.92 -10.07
CA LEU A 38 -9.94 -6.79 -10.88
C LEU A 38 -8.89 -7.17 -11.94
N ASN A 39 -8.77 -8.47 -12.26
CA ASN A 39 -7.76 -9.04 -13.17
C ASN A 39 -6.30 -8.77 -12.74
N TYR A 40 -6.05 -8.64 -11.44
CA TYR A 40 -4.69 -8.49 -10.90
C TYR A 40 -4.27 -9.69 -10.06
N ASP A 41 -3.21 -10.38 -10.50
CA ASP A 41 -2.66 -11.53 -9.78
C ASP A 41 -1.65 -11.08 -8.70
N MET A 42 -2.05 -11.22 -7.43
CA MET A 42 -1.18 -11.00 -6.27
C MET A 42 -0.34 -12.22 -5.89
N GLY A 43 -0.40 -13.34 -6.62
CA GLY A 43 0.23 -14.61 -6.25
C GLY A 43 1.76 -14.57 -6.13
N LYS A 44 2.41 -13.60 -6.77
CA LYS A 44 3.87 -13.38 -6.67
C LYS A 44 4.26 -12.35 -5.58
N HIS A 45 3.29 -11.73 -4.93
CA HIS A 45 3.58 -10.82 -3.82
C HIS A 45 3.88 -11.62 -2.56
N SER A 46 4.72 -11.08 -1.70
CA SER A 46 5.03 -11.64 -0.38
C SER A 46 4.72 -10.62 0.72
N SER A 47 4.47 -11.13 1.92
CA SER A 47 4.36 -10.29 3.11
C SER A 47 5.76 -10.10 3.70
N SER A 48 6.32 -8.91 3.52
CA SER A 48 7.64 -8.54 4.03
C SER A 48 7.56 -7.74 5.33
N GLY A 49 8.58 -7.89 6.19
CA GLY A 49 8.75 -7.09 7.40
C GLY A 49 9.39 -5.74 7.12
N MET A 50 9.44 -4.89 8.15
CA MET A 50 10.06 -3.56 8.07
C MET A 50 11.58 -3.63 7.81
N ASP A 51 12.21 -4.73 8.21
CA ASP A 51 13.61 -5.09 7.96
C ASP A 51 13.95 -5.33 6.48
N ALA A 52 12.95 -5.62 5.66
CA ALA A 52 13.12 -5.78 4.21
C ALA A 52 13.05 -4.45 3.44
N LEU A 53 12.74 -3.34 4.11
CA LEU A 53 12.75 -2.03 3.47
C LEU A 53 14.19 -1.54 3.27
N PRO A 54 14.49 -0.87 2.15
CA PRO A 54 15.80 -0.24 1.97
C PRO A 54 16.01 0.86 3.02
N GLU A 55 17.24 0.96 3.52
CA GLU A 55 17.69 2.03 4.43
C GLU A 55 17.89 3.35 3.66
N ILE A 56 16.78 3.94 3.21
CA ILE A 56 16.75 5.19 2.46
C ILE A 56 15.73 6.16 3.06
N THR A 57 15.85 7.43 2.70
CA THR A 57 14.82 8.43 2.97
C THR A 57 13.73 8.33 1.91
N PHE A 58 12.52 7.97 2.32
CA PHE A 58 11.37 7.94 1.44
C PHE A 58 10.85 9.37 1.18
N ASP A 59 10.36 9.65 -0.02
CA ASP A 59 9.65 10.91 -0.24
C ASP A 59 8.29 10.87 0.46
N TRP A 60 7.59 9.74 0.36
CA TRP A 60 6.25 9.55 0.91
C TRP A 60 6.16 8.26 1.70
N LEU A 61 5.63 8.36 2.91
CA LEU A 61 5.30 7.22 3.75
C LEU A 61 3.81 7.23 4.06
N VAL A 62 3.15 6.10 3.76
CA VAL A 62 1.74 5.91 4.05
C VAL A 62 1.57 4.91 5.19
N THR A 63 0.80 5.27 6.21
CA THR A 63 0.38 4.37 7.28
C THR A 63 -1.10 4.01 7.14
N MET A 64 -1.43 2.72 7.27
CA MET A 64 -2.79 2.20 7.14
C MET A 64 -3.22 1.51 8.43
N GLY A 65 -3.63 2.27 9.45
CA GLY A 65 -4.20 1.73 10.69
C GLY A 65 -3.21 1.19 11.73
N CYS A 66 -1.89 1.31 11.53
CA CYS A 66 -0.91 0.94 12.54
C CYS A 66 -0.66 2.12 13.49
N GLY A 67 -1.57 2.31 14.45
CA GLY A 67 -1.41 3.28 15.53
C GLY A 67 -0.24 2.89 16.43
N GLU A 68 0.94 3.46 16.19
CA GLU A 68 2.06 3.55 17.16
C GLU A 68 3.20 2.51 17.11
N GLN A 69 3.25 1.59 16.14
CA GLN A 69 4.36 0.60 16.07
C GLN A 69 5.21 0.62 14.79
N CYS A 70 5.09 1.63 13.94
CA CYS A 70 6.01 1.74 12.82
C CYS A 70 7.39 2.22 13.33
N PRO A 71 8.48 1.54 12.95
CA PRO A 71 9.84 2.06 13.17
C PRO A 71 9.99 3.49 12.64
N SER A 72 10.99 4.21 13.13
CA SER A 72 11.33 5.57 12.67
C SER A 72 11.83 5.56 11.22
N ILE A 73 10.92 5.39 10.27
CA ILE A 73 11.18 5.49 8.83
C ILE A 73 11.35 6.96 8.49
N GLN A 74 12.52 7.31 7.95
CA GLN A 74 12.82 8.66 7.47
C GLN A 74 11.98 8.95 6.23
N THR A 75 11.22 10.04 6.28
CA THR A 75 10.35 10.44 5.17
C THR A 75 10.22 11.95 5.08
N LYS A 76 10.04 12.49 3.87
CA LYS A 76 9.70 13.91 3.67
C LYS A 76 8.23 14.19 3.98
N TYR A 77 7.35 13.30 3.55
CA TYR A 77 5.91 13.41 3.75
C TYR A 77 5.35 12.14 4.40
N ARG A 78 4.46 12.32 5.38
CA ARG A 78 3.76 11.23 6.06
C ARG A 78 2.26 11.40 5.90
N VAL A 79 1.59 10.34 5.44
CA VAL A 79 0.15 10.31 5.23
C VAL A 79 -0.45 9.15 6.01
N SER A 80 -1.53 9.40 6.73
CA SER A 80 -2.29 8.34 7.40
C SER A 80 -3.61 8.13 6.67
N TRP A 81 -3.78 6.93 6.11
CA TRP A 81 -5.09 6.49 5.62
C TRP A 81 -5.73 5.69 6.76
N ASN A 82 -6.69 6.30 7.45
CA ASN A 82 -7.45 5.66 8.54
C ASN A 82 -8.41 4.59 7.97
N ILE A 83 -7.84 3.54 7.39
CA ILE A 83 -8.55 2.45 6.74
C ILE A 83 -8.74 1.33 7.76
N PRO A 84 -9.96 0.80 7.92
CA PRO A 84 -10.21 -0.31 8.84
C PRO A 84 -9.45 -1.56 8.40
N ASP A 85 -8.99 -2.38 9.34
CA ASP A 85 -8.33 -3.65 9.04
C ASP A 85 -9.36 -4.65 8.47
N PRO A 86 -9.24 -5.08 7.20
CA PRO A 86 -10.22 -5.93 6.57
C PRO A 86 -10.04 -7.42 6.90
N LYS A 87 -9.03 -7.81 7.70
CA LYS A 87 -8.61 -9.21 7.88
C LYS A 87 -9.74 -10.19 8.20
N ASN A 88 -10.76 -9.75 8.95
CA ASN A 88 -11.89 -10.58 9.39
C ASN A 88 -13.24 -10.15 8.81
N MET A 89 -13.24 -9.27 7.79
CA MET A 89 -14.47 -8.85 7.12
C MET A 89 -14.97 -9.93 6.16
N ASP A 90 -16.27 -9.90 5.87
CA ASP A 90 -16.82 -10.70 4.77
C ASP A 90 -16.32 -10.19 3.41
N PRO A 91 -16.48 -10.97 2.33
CA PRO A 91 -15.94 -10.60 1.01
C PRO A 91 -16.44 -9.26 0.46
N ALA A 92 -17.70 -8.87 0.73
CA ALA A 92 -18.24 -7.63 0.21
C ALA A 92 -17.63 -6.42 0.92
N ASP A 93 -17.53 -6.47 2.25
CA ASP A 93 -16.89 -5.43 3.04
C ASP A 93 -15.37 -5.35 2.77
N PHE A 94 -14.72 -6.49 2.55
CA PHE A 94 -13.32 -6.54 2.14
C PHE A 94 -13.10 -5.80 0.82
N ASP A 95 -13.99 -5.99 -0.15
CA ASP A 95 -13.95 -5.33 -1.44
C ASP A 95 -14.18 -3.81 -1.33
N LEU A 96 -15.03 -3.35 -0.40
CA LEU A 96 -15.16 -1.92 -0.10
C LEU A 96 -13.84 -1.33 0.42
N VAL A 97 -13.12 -2.07 1.27
CA VAL A 97 -11.78 -1.66 1.73
C VAL A 97 -10.76 -1.67 0.59
N ARG A 98 -10.78 -2.67 -0.29
CA ARG A 98 -9.96 -2.69 -1.52
C ARG A 98 -10.18 -1.42 -2.33
N ASP A 99 -11.44 -1.06 -2.59
CA ASP A 99 -11.79 0.08 -3.44
C ASP A 99 -11.43 1.42 -2.80
N LEU A 100 -11.57 1.53 -1.46
CA LEU A 100 -11.08 2.67 -0.69
C LEU A 100 -9.56 2.83 -0.83
N ILE A 101 -8.80 1.73 -0.71
CA ILE A 101 -7.35 1.73 -0.91
C ILE A 101 -7.03 2.18 -2.34
N GLN A 102 -7.73 1.66 -3.36
CA GLN A 102 -7.51 2.05 -4.75
C GLN A 102 -7.72 3.55 -4.96
N LYS A 103 -8.80 4.11 -4.41
CA LYS A 103 -9.10 5.54 -4.48
C LYS A 103 -7.99 6.39 -3.86
N ASN A 104 -7.52 6.00 -2.66
CA ASN A 104 -6.48 6.74 -1.94
C ASN A 104 -5.13 6.68 -2.66
N VAL A 105 -4.74 5.51 -3.18
CA VAL A 105 -3.52 5.35 -3.99
C VAL A 105 -3.61 6.19 -5.25
N THR A 106 -4.72 6.16 -5.96
CA THR A 106 -4.93 6.94 -7.19
C THR A 106 -4.78 8.43 -6.92
N HIS A 107 -5.35 8.91 -5.81
CA HIS A 107 -5.22 10.31 -5.41
C HIS A 107 -3.76 10.67 -5.10
N LEU A 108 -3.07 9.84 -4.30
CA LEU A 108 -1.68 10.09 -3.94
C LEU A 108 -0.75 10.12 -5.16
N ILE A 109 -0.88 9.16 -6.08
CA ILE A 109 -0.07 9.13 -7.30
C ILE A 109 -0.28 10.39 -8.14
N LYS A 110 -1.53 10.86 -8.29
CA LYS A 110 -1.82 12.13 -8.98
C LYS A 110 -1.16 13.31 -8.28
N THR A 111 -1.22 13.39 -6.95
CA THR A 111 -0.56 14.44 -6.17
C THR A 111 0.95 14.44 -6.37
N ILE A 112 1.60 13.27 -6.33
CA ILE A 112 3.04 13.12 -6.57
C ILE A 112 3.40 13.59 -7.99
N GLN A 113 2.60 13.22 -8.98
CA GLN A 113 2.85 13.58 -10.38
C GLN A 113 2.69 15.08 -10.62
N SER A 114 1.64 15.71 -10.08
CA SER A 114 1.42 17.15 -10.20
C SER A 114 2.53 17.97 -9.53
N ASN A 115 3.08 17.49 -8.41
CA ASN A 115 4.21 18.13 -7.73
C ASN A 115 5.54 17.95 -8.48
N SER A 116 5.64 16.95 -9.37
CA SER A 116 6.86 16.68 -10.15
C SER A 116 6.92 17.48 -11.45
N THR A 117 5.80 18.01 -11.94
CA THR A 117 5.71 18.85 -13.15
C THR A 117 5.97 20.34 -12.90
N GLY A 118 6.42 20.72 -11.70
CA GLY A 118 6.68 22.11 -11.28
C GLY A 118 8.15 22.52 -11.27
N THR A 119 8.95 22.07 -12.24
CA THR A 119 10.34 22.50 -12.45
C THR A 119 10.55 22.97 -13.87
#